data_AF-A0A5B2UC04-F1
#
_entry.id   AF-A0A5B2UC04-F1
#
_cell.length_a   1.000
_cell.length_b   1.000
_cell.length_c   1.000
_cell.angle_alpha   90.00
_cell.angle_beta   90.00
_cell.angle_gamma   90.00
#
_symmetry.space_group_name_H-M   'P 1'
#
loop_
_entity.id
_entity.type
_entity.pdbx_description
1 polymer ?
#
loop_
_entity_poly.entity_id
_entity_poly.type
_entity_poly.pdbx_seq_one_letter_code
_entity_poly.pdbx_strand_id
1 'polypeptide(L)'
;MSTPDTGNFKATRVDAGAANLWHVHEGHFKYGSIKETRVNFAGRTLEQIMEKIAENEPINAPYTKTDNQKRTYEDCIKWIKKNC
;
A
#
# COMPACT_ATOMS: atom_id res chain seq x y z
N MET A 1 -12.89 -12.98 -16.08
CA MET A 1 -12.05 -11.95 -15.43
C MET A 1 -10.68 -12.56 -15.20
N SER A 2 -9.66 -12.07 -15.90
CA SER A 2 -8.31 -12.64 -15.84
C SER A 2 -7.65 -12.27 -14.53
N THR A 3 -7.31 -13.27 -13.73
CA THR A 3 -6.44 -13.12 -12.55
C THR A 3 -5.12 -12.50 -13.00
N PRO A 4 -4.64 -11.42 -12.38
CA PRO A 4 -3.32 -10.87 -12.69
C PRO A 4 -2.25 -11.93 -12.37
N ASP A 5 -1.34 -12.14 -13.31
CA ASP A 5 -0.18 -13.01 -13.14
C ASP A 5 0.74 -12.40 -12.06
N THR A 6 0.70 -12.99 -10.87
CA THR A 6 1.58 -12.64 -9.76
C THR A 6 2.77 -13.58 -9.78
N GLY A 7 3.68 -13.39 -10.75
CA GLY A 7 4.90 -14.19 -10.87
C GLY A 7 5.60 -14.40 -9.52
N ASN A 8 5.66 -15.64 -9.06
CA ASN A 8 6.44 -16.17 -7.92
C ASN A 8 6.65 -15.26 -6.68
N PHE A 9 5.68 -14.41 -6.33
CA PHE A 9 5.67 -13.77 -5.01
C PHE A 9 5.16 -14.80 -3.99
N LYS A 10 5.98 -15.14 -2.98
CA LYS A 10 5.51 -15.90 -1.81
C LYS A 10 4.22 -15.22 -1.34
N ALA A 11 3.15 -16.00 -1.15
CA ALA A 11 1.84 -15.51 -0.76
C ALA A 11 1.90 -14.87 0.64
N THR A 12 2.44 -13.66 0.72
CA THR A 12 2.38 -12.83 1.92
C THR A 12 0.92 -12.47 2.12
N ARG A 13 0.35 -12.90 3.24
CA ARG A 13 -1.01 -12.51 3.62
C ARG A 13 -1.00 -11.00 3.86
N VAL A 14 -1.70 -10.26 3.00
CA VAL A 14 -1.87 -8.81 3.12
C VAL A 14 -3.25 -8.51 3.70
N ASP A 15 -3.36 -7.42 4.45
CA ASP A 15 -4.61 -6.95 5.04
C ASP A 15 -5.45 -6.18 4.01
N ALA A 16 -4.78 -5.52 3.06
CA ALA A 16 -5.39 -4.83 1.93
C ALA A 16 -4.41 -4.75 0.74
N GLY A 17 -4.95 -4.60 -0.47
CA GLY A 17 -4.17 -4.44 -1.70
C GLY A 17 -3.62 -5.75 -2.26
N ALA A 18 -2.44 -5.70 -2.88
CA ALA A 18 -1.77 -6.86 -3.47
C ALA A 18 -0.27 -6.84 -3.14
N ALA A 19 0.30 -7.99 -2.77
CA ALA A 19 1.67 -8.10 -2.24
C ALA A 19 2.76 -7.54 -3.18
N ASN A 20 2.56 -7.60 -4.50
CA ASN A 20 3.49 -7.08 -5.51
C ASN A 20 3.22 -5.61 -5.91
N LEU A 21 2.13 -5.02 -5.42
CA LEU A 21 1.75 -3.62 -5.65
C LEU A 21 1.61 -2.92 -4.29
N TRP A 22 0.72 -1.93 -4.17
CA TRP A 22 0.38 -1.35 -2.89
C TRP A 22 -0.30 -2.39 -2.00
N HIS A 23 0.20 -2.51 -0.78
CA HIS A 23 -0.42 -3.36 0.21
C HIS A 23 -0.24 -2.82 1.62
N VAL A 24 -1.16 -3.25 2.48
CA VAL A 24 -1.01 -3.18 3.93
C VAL A 24 -0.67 -4.56 4.45
N HIS A 25 0.36 -4.65 5.29
CA HIS A 25 0.75 -5.88 5.97
C HIS A 25 1.48 -5.50 7.25
N GLU A 26 1.24 -6.23 8.35
CA GLU A 26 2.00 -6.07 9.61
C GLU A 26 2.17 -4.61 10.06
N GLY A 27 1.07 -3.84 10.04
CA GLY A 27 1.06 -2.46 10.51
C GLY A 27 1.89 -1.49 9.66
N HIS A 28 2.10 -1.78 8.38
CA HIS A 28 2.69 -0.83 7.44
C HIS A 28 2.04 -0.88 6.06
N PHE A 29 2.13 0.25 5.38
CA PHE A 29 1.71 0.46 3.99
C PHE A 29 2.95 0.65 3.11
N LYS A 30 3.03 0.00 1.95
CA LYS A 30 4.14 0.18 0.97
C LYS A 30 3.78 -0.36 -0.42
N TYR A 31 4.58 -0.02 -1.42
CA TYR A 31 4.55 -0.61 -2.76
C TYR A 31 5.57 -1.73 -2.90
N GLY A 32 5.10 -2.96 -3.12
CA GLY A 32 5.94 -4.14 -3.34
C GLY A 32 7.04 -4.26 -2.28
N SER A 33 8.29 -4.37 -2.71
CA SER A 33 9.46 -4.42 -1.81
C SER A 33 10.17 -3.07 -1.63
N ILE A 34 9.61 -1.97 -2.12
CA ILE A 34 10.26 -0.65 -2.12
C ILE A 34 10.15 -0.01 -0.73
N LYS A 35 11.28 0.09 -0.02
CA LYS A 35 11.32 0.54 1.38
C LYS A 35 11.01 2.03 1.51
N GLU A 36 11.34 2.83 0.50
CA GLU A 36 11.16 4.27 0.46
C GLU A 36 9.68 4.67 0.48
N THR A 37 8.80 3.80 -0.04
CA THR A 37 7.34 4.01 0.00
C THR A 37 6.72 3.61 1.34
N ARG A 38 7.50 3.03 2.27
CA ARG A 38 6.97 2.42 3.49
C ARG A 38 6.53 3.48 4.50
N VAL A 39 5.29 3.37 4.95
CA VAL A 39 4.73 4.12 6.07
C VAL A 39 4.36 3.14 7.18
N ASN A 40 5.01 3.27 8.34
CA ASN A 40 4.73 2.45 9.53
C ASN A 40 3.60 3.07 10.37
N PHE A 41 2.67 2.26 10.85
CA PHE A 41 1.54 2.73 11.66
C PHE A 41 1.87 2.81 13.16
N ALA A 42 2.85 2.04 13.63
CA ALA A 42 3.21 1.98 15.04
C ALA A 42 3.51 3.39 15.61
N GLY A 43 2.81 3.74 16.70
CA GLY A 43 2.95 5.01 17.39
C GLY A 43 2.37 6.23 16.65
N ARG A 44 1.60 6.04 15.57
CA ARG A 44 0.96 7.11 14.80
C ARG A 44 -0.56 7.03 14.90
N THR A 45 -1.20 8.19 14.95
CA THR A 45 -2.65 8.32 14.73
C THR A 45 -2.98 8.15 13.24
N LEU A 46 -4.25 7.90 12.92
CA LEU A 46 -4.73 7.89 11.53
C LEU A 46 -4.31 9.14 10.76
N GLU A 47 -4.47 10.32 11.37
CA GLU A 47 -4.09 11.60 10.78
C GLU A 47 -2.61 11.63 10.41
N GLN A 48 -1.73 11.25 11.34
CA GLN A 48 -0.28 11.19 11.11
C GLN A 48 0.11 10.15 10.05
N ILE A 49 -0.61 9.03 9.96
CA ILE A 49 -0.39 8.04 8.89
C ILE A 49 -0.75 8.65 7.54
N MET A 50 -1.91 9.31 7.44
CA MET A 50 -2.38 9.91 6.20
C MET A 50 -1.53 11.09 5.75
N GLU A 51 -1.07 11.93 6.69
CA GLU A 51 -0.11 13.01 6.44
C GLU A 51 1.19 12.42 5.88
N LYS A 52 1.73 11.37 6.49
CA LYS A 52 2.97 10.74 6.00
C LYS A 52 2.82 10.13 4.60
N ILE A 53 1.66 9.56 4.30
CA ILE A 53 1.35 9.05 2.96
C ILE A 53 1.31 10.20 1.94
N ALA A 54 0.74 11.35 2.31
CA ALA A 54 0.70 12.53 1.46
C ALA A 54 2.09 13.16 1.25
N GLU A 55 2.94 13.24 2.28
CA GLU A 55 4.34 13.67 2.15
C GLU A 55 5.12 12.80 1.17
N ASN A 56 4.80 11.50 1.11
CA ASN A 56 5.43 10.55 0.20
C ASN A 56 4.86 10.61 -1.23
N GLU A 57 3.92 11.51 -1.56
CA GLU A 57 3.30 11.59 -2.89
C GLU A 57 4.32 11.61 -4.04
N PRO A 58 5.43 12.40 -3.99
CA PRO A 58 6.42 12.38 -5.06
C PRO A 58 7.12 11.03 -5.24
N ILE A 59 7.31 10.28 -4.15
CA ILE A 59 7.91 8.94 -4.15
C ILE A 59 6.88 7.89 -4.60
N ASN A 60 5.60 8.11 -4.30
CA ASN A 60 4.50 7.21 -4.63
C ASN A 60 4.03 7.36 -6.09
N ALA A 61 4.17 8.55 -6.68
CA ALA A 61 3.68 8.90 -8.02
C ALA A 61 4.12 7.95 -9.15
N PRO A 62 5.36 7.41 -9.18
CA PRO A 62 5.76 6.41 -10.16
C PRO A 62 4.95 5.11 -10.08
N TYR A 63 4.37 4.81 -8.91
CA TYR A 63 3.70 3.56 -8.59
C TYR A 63 2.17 3.69 -8.52
N THR A 64 1.61 4.79 -9.02
CA THR A 64 0.16 5.04 -9.11
C THR A 64 -0.27 5.35 -10.55
N LYS A 65 0.46 4.82 -11.54
CA LYS A 65 0.26 5.11 -12.97
C LYS A 65 -0.78 4.21 -13.63
N THR A 66 -0.75 2.91 -13.33
CA THR A 66 -1.66 1.91 -13.90
C THR A 66 -2.94 1.76 -13.06
N ASP A 67 -4.00 1.24 -13.66
CA ASP A 67 -5.28 1.08 -12.95
C ASP A 67 -5.17 0.11 -11.76
N ASN A 68 -4.41 -0.98 -11.89
CA ASN A 68 -4.18 -1.92 -10.78
C ASN A 68 -3.40 -1.27 -9.63
N GLN A 69 -2.41 -0.43 -9.97
CA GLN A 69 -1.68 0.36 -8.99
C GLN A 69 -2.60 1.33 -8.24
N LYS A 70 -3.40 2.12 -8.96
CA LYS A 70 -4.35 3.07 -8.35
C LYS A 70 -5.37 2.34 -7.47
N ARG A 71 -5.96 1.25 -7.98
CA ARG A 71 -6.95 0.47 -7.24
C ARG A 71 -6.38 -0.11 -5.94
N THR A 72 -5.20 -0.74 -5.99
CA THR A 72 -4.58 -1.31 -4.78
C THR A 72 -4.17 -0.22 -3.80
N TYR A 73 -3.73 0.95 -4.27
CA TYR A 73 -3.50 2.12 -3.43
C TYR A 73 -4.78 2.54 -2.71
N GLU A 74 -5.88 2.76 -3.45
CA GLU A 74 -7.18 3.15 -2.89
C GLU A 74 -7.73 2.14 -1.89
N ASP A 75 -7.60 0.84 -2.17
CA ASP A 75 -8.02 -0.23 -1.27
C ASP A 75 -7.24 -0.18 0.05
N CYS A 76 -5.93 0.10 -0.01
CA CYS A 76 -5.11 0.32 1.19
C CYS A 76 -5.55 1.56 1.97
N ILE A 77 -5.78 2.69 1.30
CA ILE A 77 -6.23 3.93 1.97
C ILE A 77 -7.58 3.73 2.66
N LYS A 78 -8.54 3.05 2.00
CA LYS A 78 -9.84 2.71 2.60
C LYS A 78 -9.67 1.82 3.83
N TRP A 79 -8.77 0.84 3.76
CA TRP A 79 -8.48 -0.03 4.90
C TRP A 79 -7.87 0.75 6.06
N ILE A 80 -6.88 1.60 5.81
CA ILE A 80 -6.22 2.41 6.85
C ILE A 80 -7.23 3.30 7.56
N LYS A 81 -8.07 4.02 6.82
CA LYS A 81 -9.12 4.89 7.39
C LYS A 81 -10.14 4.17 8.26
N LYS A 82 -10.29 2.86 8.08
CA LYS A 82 -11.25 2.04 8.84
C LYS A 82 -10.62 1.35 10.06
N ASN A 83 -9.32 1.07 10.03
CA ASN A 83 -8.67 0.15 10.99
C ASN A 83 -7.51 0.76 11.78
N CYS A 84 -7.06 1.97 11.45
CA CYS A 84 -6.02 2.71 12.17
C CYS A 84 -6.62 3.98 12.80
#